data_AF-A0A2M7E9K4-F1
#
_entry.id   AF-A0A2M7E9K4-F1
#
_cell.length_a   1.000
_cell.length_b   1.000
_cell.length_c   1.000
_cell.angle_alpha   90.00
_cell.angle_beta   90.00
_cell.angle_gamma   90.00
#
_symmetry.space_group_name_H-M   'P 1'
#
loop_
_entity.id
_entity.type
_entity.pdbx_description
1 polymer ?
#
loop_
_entity_poly.entity_id
_entity_poly.type
_entity_poly.pdbx_seq_one_letter_code
_entity_poly.pdbx_strand_id
1 'polypeptide(L)'
;MSAKTDKIRVGMIRCDLHAIYYANLIQKHDPYILREPEYGLGGYFYFYTYYSEPKKIAIPEVSGFELTKLWDENPQLAENM
;
A
#
# COMPACT_ATOMS: atom_id res chain seq x y z
N MET A 1 5.44 26.34 16.31
CA MET A 1 5.81 24.92 16.40
C MET A 1 4.52 24.13 16.19
N SER A 2 4.37 23.43 15.06
CA SER A 2 3.20 22.58 14.84
C SER A 2 3.32 21.37 15.75
N ALA A 3 2.29 21.06 16.54
CA ALA A 3 2.20 19.77 17.21
C ALA A 3 2.38 18.68 16.14
N LYS A 4 3.31 17.74 16.35
CA LYS A 4 3.34 16.50 15.59
C LYS A 4 2.01 15.83 15.92
N THR A 5 1.04 15.89 15.02
CA THR A 5 -0.16 15.06 15.14
C THR A 5 0.32 13.63 14.96
N ASP A 6 0.36 12.87 16.05
CA ASP A 6 0.73 11.47 16.00
C ASP A 6 -0.22 10.76 15.02
N LYS A 7 0.36 10.04 14.05
CA LYS A 7 -0.43 9.34 13.03
C LYS A 7 -1.28 8.26 13.69
N ILE A 8 -2.46 8.01 13.13
CA ILE A 8 -3.31 6.89 13.53
C ILE A 8 -2.62 5.60 13.08
N ARG A 9 -2.26 4.76 14.06
CA ARG A 9 -1.60 3.48 13.82
C ARG A 9 -2.62 2.45 13.35
N VAL A 10 -2.35 1.86 12.20
CA VAL A 10 -3.21 0.85 11.57
C VAL A 10 -2.50 -0.49 11.62
N GLY A 11 -3.24 -1.52 12.03
CA GLY A 11 -2.88 -2.91 11.80
C GLY A 11 -3.76 -3.48 10.70
N MET A 12 -3.21 -4.37 9.88
CA MET A 12 -3.95 -5.02 8.80
C MET A 12 -3.82 -6.54 8.92
N ILE A 13 -4.95 -7.22 8.73
CA ILE A 13 -5.08 -8.67 8.82
C ILE A 13 -5.44 -9.16 7.43
N ARG A 14 -4.74 -10.19 6.98
CA ARG A 14 -4.69 -10.68 5.60
C ARG A 14 -3.94 -9.71 4.68
N CYS A 15 -3.07 -10.27 3.85
CA CYS A 15 -2.24 -9.56 2.89
C CYS A 15 -2.72 -9.86 1.46
N ASP A 16 -4.04 -9.74 1.25
CA ASP A 16 -4.69 -9.98 -0.03
C ASP A 16 -4.78 -8.70 -0.90
N LEU A 17 -5.48 -8.79 -2.04
CA LEU A 17 -5.62 -7.67 -2.96
C LEU A 17 -6.31 -6.44 -2.34
N HIS A 18 -7.23 -6.64 -1.38
CA HIS A 18 -7.89 -5.51 -0.70
C HIS A 18 -6.94 -4.85 0.28
N ALA A 19 -6.15 -5.64 1.01
CA ALA A 19 -5.11 -5.13 1.87
C ALA A 19 -4.07 -4.30 1.09
N ILE A 20 -3.64 -4.80 -0.08
CA ILE A 20 -2.83 -4.02 -1.03
C ILE A 20 -3.54 -2.72 -1.39
N TYR A 21 -4.82 -2.77 -1.77
CA TYR A 21 -5.54 -1.55 -2.15
C TYR A 21 -5.50 -0.47 -1.06
N TYR A 22 -5.83 -0.83 0.19
CA TYR A 22 -5.88 0.14 1.28
C TYR A 22 -4.49 0.56 1.79
N ALA A 23 -3.55 -0.38 1.87
CA ALA A 23 -2.18 -0.07 2.30
C ALA A 23 -1.55 0.98 1.38
N ASN A 24 -1.67 0.81 0.06
CA ASN A 24 -1.04 1.69 -0.93
C ASN A 24 -1.70 3.08 -1.02
N LEU A 25 -2.89 3.28 -0.44
CA LEU A 25 -3.48 4.61 -0.21
C LEU A 25 -2.88 5.31 1.02
N ILE A 26 -2.44 4.55 2.03
CA ILE A 26 -2.03 5.04 3.35
C ILE A 26 -0.52 5.24 3.44
N GLN A 27 0.27 4.42 2.73
CA GLN A 27 1.72 4.45 2.75
C GLN A 27 2.32 4.57 1.35
N LYS A 28 3.55 5.08 1.31
CA LYS A 28 4.37 5.06 0.10
C LYS A 28 4.66 3.63 -0.30
N HIS A 29 4.73 3.40 -1.59
CA HIS A 29 4.93 2.08 -2.17
C HIS A 29 5.74 2.18 -3.46
N ASP A 30 6.28 1.04 -3.90
CA ASP A 30 6.93 0.94 -5.21
C ASP A 30 5.90 0.47 -6.25
N PRO A 31 5.59 1.29 -7.28
CA PRO A 31 4.72 0.88 -8.37
C PRO A 31 5.15 -0.42 -9.07
N TYR A 32 6.45 -0.75 -9.11
CA TYR A 32 6.92 -1.95 -9.77
C TYR A 32 6.62 -3.21 -8.96
N ILE A 33 6.73 -3.16 -7.63
CA ILE A 33 6.33 -4.27 -6.75
C ILE A 33 4.84 -4.57 -6.94
N LEU A 34 4.01 -3.54 -7.10
CA LEU A 34 2.57 -3.70 -7.36
C LEU A 34 2.23 -4.37 -8.71
N ARG A 35 3.18 -4.43 -9.65
CA ARG A 35 3.01 -5.18 -10.90
C ARG A 35 3.33 -6.65 -10.74
N GLU A 36 4.12 -7.01 -9.74
CA GLU A 36 4.55 -8.40 -9.54
C GLU A 36 3.34 -9.28 -9.17
N PRO A 37 3.15 -10.43 -9.83
CA PRO A 37 1.99 -11.29 -9.57
C PRO A 37 1.92 -11.85 -8.15
N GLU A 38 3.08 -12.11 -7.51
CA GLU A 38 3.15 -12.80 -6.22
C GLU A 38 2.87 -11.87 -5.03
N TYR A 39 3.45 -10.65 -5.06
CA TYR A 39 3.34 -9.71 -3.94
C TYR A 39 2.43 -8.52 -4.25
N GLY A 40 2.47 -8.02 -5.48
CA GLY A 40 1.65 -6.89 -5.92
C GLY A 40 0.22 -7.26 -6.28
N LEU A 41 -0.04 -8.54 -6.57
CA LEU A 41 -1.34 -9.10 -6.98
C LEU A 41 -2.03 -8.30 -8.11
N GLY A 42 -1.24 -7.65 -8.97
CA GLY A 42 -1.76 -6.77 -10.03
C GLY A 42 -2.38 -5.46 -9.52
N GLY A 43 -2.14 -5.10 -8.25
CA GLY A 43 -2.63 -3.88 -7.61
C GLY A 43 -2.27 -2.59 -8.37
N TYR A 44 -1.19 -2.64 -9.15
CA TYR A 44 -0.72 -1.55 -10.01
C TYR A 44 -1.85 -0.88 -10.81
N PHE A 45 -2.74 -1.68 -11.42
CA PHE A 45 -3.77 -1.17 -12.32
C PHE A 45 -4.87 -0.35 -11.64
N TYR A 46 -4.97 -0.39 -10.30
CA TYR A 46 -5.88 0.46 -9.54
C TYR A 46 -5.33 1.89 -9.33
N PHE A 47 -4.01 2.04 -9.34
CA PHE A 47 -3.35 3.29 -8.95
C PHE A 47 -2.70 4.02 -10.12
N TYR A 48 -2.27 3.30 -11.16
CA TYR A 48 -1.42 3.84 -12.22
C TYR A 48 -2.06 3.70 -13.59
N THR A 49 -2.77 4.75 -14.01
CA THR A 49 -3.47 4.79 -15.31
C THR A 49 -2.73 5.61 -16.37
N TYR A 50 -1.66 6.34 -15.98
CA TYR A 50 -0.81 7.09 -16.90
C TYR A 50 0.29 6.19 -17.49
N TYR A 51 -0.01 5.46 -18.57
CA TYR A 51 0.92 4.47 -19.15
C TYR A 51 2.29 5.04 -19.55
N SER A 52 2.38 6.30 -19.96
CA SER A 52 3.64 6.98 -20.28
C SER A 52 4.42 7.45 -19.04
N GLU A 53 3.78 7.49 -17.87
CA GLU A 53 4.35 7.95 -16.60
C GLU A 53 4.09 6.89 -15.51
N PRO A 54 4.74 5.72 -15.54
CA PRO A 54 4.33 4.56 -14.75
C PRO A 54 4.48 4.70 -13.23
N LYS A 55 5.11 5.79 -12.77
CA LYS A 55 5.26 6.14 -11.34
C LYS A 55 4.28 7.23 -10.89
N LYS A 56 3.45 7.75 -11.80
CA LYS A 56 2.45 8.78 -11.49
C LYS A 56 1.17 8.12 -11.01
N ILE A 57 0.89 8.28 -9.72
CA ILE A 57 -0.37 7.82 -9.13
C ILE A 57 -1.53 8.67 -9.67
N ALA A 58 -2.63 8.02 -10.01
CA ALA A 58 -3.83 8.64 -10.58
C ALA A 58 -4.91 8.94 -9.54
N ILE A 59 -4.76 8.42 -8.33
CA ILE A 59 -5.72 8.56 -7.25
C ILE A 59 -5.09 9.27 -6.04
N PRO A 60 -5.88 9.95 -5.20
CA PRO A 60 -5.35 10.65 -4.03
C PRO A 60 -4.90 9.67 -2.94
N GLU A 61 -3.75 9.95 -2.33
CA GLU A 61 -3.29 9.28 -1.12
C GLU A 61 -4.04 9.81 0.12
N VAL A 62 -4.11 8.98 1.17
CA VAL A 62 -4.75 9.29 2.45
C VAL A 62 -3.67 9.56 3.50
N SER A 63 -3.60 10.81 3.95
CA SER A 63 -2.67 11.22 5.02
C SER A 63 -3.21 10.92 6.43
N GLY A 64 -2.33 10.96 7.44
CA GLY A 64 -2.71 10.90 8.85
C GLY A 64 -2.74 9.48 9.45
N PHE A 65 -2.48 8.47 8.63
CA PHE A 65 -2.37 7.07 9.04
C PHE A 65 -0.95 6.53 8.86
N GLU A 66 -0.64 5.48 9.60
CA GLU A 66 0.61 4.73 9.50
C GLU A 66 0.31 3.24 9.64
N LEU A 67 0.70 2.45 8.65
CA LEU A 67 0.62 0.99 8.74
C LEU A 67 1.77 0.51 9.62
N THR A 68 1.44 -0.13 10.75
CA THR A 68 2.42 -0.48 11.79
C THR A 68 2.55 -1.97 12.05
N LYS A 69 1.58 -2.76 11.61
CA LYS A 69 1.63 -4.22 11.77
C LYS A 69 0.82 -4.89 10.67
N LEU A 70 1.44 -5.89 10.05
CA LEU A 70 0.83 -6.78 9.08
C LEU A 70 0.76 -8.18 9.68
N TRP A 71 -0.30 -8.90 9.35
CA TRP A 71 -0.44 -10.31 9.67
C TRP A 71 -1.15 -11.02 8.53
N ASP A 72 -0.63 -12.19 8.17
CA ASP A 72 -1.29 -13.15 7.29
C ASP A 72 -1.03 -14.57 7.81
N GLU A 73 -1.86 -15.52 7.41
CA GLU A 73 -1.65 -16.94 7.69
C GLU A 73 -0.37 -17.46 7.03
N ASN A 74 -0.03 -16.94 5.84
CA ASN A 74 1.27 -17.12 5.21
C ASN A 74 2.21 -15.95 5.59
N PRO A 75 3.22 -16.16 6.47
CA PRO A 75 4.09 -15.09 6.94
C PRO A 75 4.84 -14.36 5.82
N GLN A 76 5.14 -15.05 4.71
CA GLN A 76 5.84 -14.47 3.57
C GLN A 76 5.05 -13.34 2.91
N LEU A 77 3.72 -13.37 2.96
CA LEU A 77 2.90 -12.28 2.41
C LEU A 77 2.96 -11.03 3.29
N ALA A 78 3.05 -11.20 4.62
CA ALA A 78 3.18 -10.08 5.54
C ALA A 78 4.60 -9.47 5.54
N GLU A 79 5.62 -10.26 5.21
CA GLU A 79 7.02 -9.80 5.10
C GLU A 79 7.30 -9.04 3.79
N ASN A 80 6.55 -9.34 2.73
CA ASN A 80 6.78 -8.79 1.37
C ASN A 80 5.72 -7.76 0.92
N MET A 81 4.81 -7.35 1.82
CA MET A 81 3.83 -6.27 1.60
C MET A 81 4.37 -4.94 2.13
#